data_AF-A0A1N6WAH4-F1
#
_entry.id   AF-A0A1N6WAH4-F1
#
_cell.length_a   1.000
_cell.length_b   1.000
_cell.length_c   1.000
_cell.angle_alpha   90.00
_cell.angle_beta   90.00
_cell.angle_gamma   90.00
#
_symmetry.space_group_name_H-M   'P 1'
#
loop_
_entity.id
_entity.type
_entity.pdbx_description
1 polymer ?
#
loop_
_entity_poly.entity_id
_entity_poly.type
_entity_poly.pdbx_seq_one_letter_code
_entity_poly.pdbx_strand_id
1 'polypeptide(L)' 'MVLQGWDTAQPPKPFGERAALTREAIGHRHDHTLLPQTGIAEIACALRRHVEPQAFEHALAKLPPGAREFWAV' A
#
# COMPACT_ATOMS: atom_id res chain seq x y z
N MET A 1 10.78 -10.93 5.72
CA MET A 1 11.11 -9.56 6.16
C MET A 1 10.58 -8.59 5.11
N VAL A 2 9.98 -7.45 5.50
CA VAL A 2 9.38 -6.48 4.56
C VAL A 2 10.35 -5.89 3.53
N LEU A 3 11.66 -5.98 3.78
CA LEU A 3 12.72 -5.47 2.91
C LEU A 3 13.39 -6.55 2.04
N GLN A 4 12.95 -7.81 2.13
CA GLN A 4 13.58 -8.90 1.39
C GLN A 4 13.34 -8.74 -0.12
N GLY A 5 14.43 -8.58 -0.88
CA GLY A 5 14.37 -8.38 -2.33
C GLY A 5 14.11 -6.93 -2.75
N TRP A 6 14.16 -5.97 -1.83
CA TRP A 6 14.05 -4.56 -2.19
C TRP A 6 15.37 -4.02 -2.75
N ASP A 7 15.33 -3.51 -3.98
CA ASP A 7 16.44 -2.86 -4.65
C ASP A 7 16.16 -1.36 -4.78
N THR A 8 16.93 -0.55 -4.05
CA THR A 8 16.79 0.91 -4.01
C THR A 8 17.38 1.60 -5.23
N ALA A 9 18.15 0.90 -6.06
CA ALA A 9 18.67 1.45 -7.31
C ALA A 9 17.64 1.41 -8.45
N GLN A 10 16.58 0.60 -8.32
CA GLN A 10 15.50 0.56 -9.30
C GLN A 10 14.63 1.81 -9.22
N PRO A 11 14.25 2.40 -10.38
CA PRO A 11 13.36 3.54 -10.40
C PRO A 11 11.97 3.15 -9.84
N PRO A 12 11.31 4.03 -9.07
CA PRO A 12 9.94 3.78 -8.61
C PRO A 12 8.98 3.58 -9.79
N LYS A 13 8.13 2.55 -9.71
CA LYS A 13 7.04 2.36 -10.68
C LYS A 13 5.98 3.45 -10.49
N PRO A 14 5.30 3.89 -11.57
CA PRO A 14 4.14 4.76 -11.43
C PRO A 14 3.02 4.03 -10.69
N PHE A 15 2.17 4.79 -9.99
CA PHE A 15 0.96 4.23 -9.39
C PHE A 15 -0.03 3.83 -10.49
N GLY A 16 -0.48 2.58 -10.44
CA GLY A 16 -1.54 2.07 -11.30
C GLY A 16 -2.94 2.36 -10.73
N GLU A 17 -3.97 1.96 -11.46
CA GLU A 17 -5.34 1.99 -10.95
C GLU A 17 -5.51 1.09 -9.73
N ARG A 18 -6.43 1.45 -8.83
CA ARG A 18 -6.75 0.69 -7.61
C ARG A 18 -6.93 -0.80 -7.91
N ALA A 19 -7.70 -1.15 -8.93
CA ALA A 19 -7.96 -2.55 -9.29
C ALA A 19 -6.70 -3.31 -9.74
N ALA A 20 -5.78 -2.64 -10.46
CA ALA A 20 -4.51 -3.25 -10.86
C ALA A 20 -3.61 -3.50 -9.65
N LEU A 21 -3.51 -2.54 -8.74
CA LEU A 21 -2.74 -2.66 -7.51
C LEU A 21 -3.31 -3.74 -6.57
N THR A 22 -4.63 -3.85 -6.46
CA THR A 22 -5.27 -4.94 -5.71
C THR A 22 -4.92 -6.30 -6.30
N ARG A 23 -4.98 -6.46 -7.64
CA ARG A 23 -4.59 -7.72 -8.29
C ARG A 23 -3.12 -8.07 -8.06
N GLU A 24 -2.23 -7.07 -8.12
CA GLU A 24 -0.81 -7.26 -7.82
C GLU A 24 -0.60 -7.73 -6.36
N ALA A 25 -1.28 -7.08 -5.41
CA ALA A 25 -1.21 -7.44 -3.99
C ALA A 25 -1.76 -8.86 -3.71
N ILE A 26 -2.86 -9.25 -4.34
CA ILE A 26 -3.40 -10.61 -4.26
C ILE A 26 -2.44 -11.62 -4.89
N GLY A 27 -1.86 -11.29 -6.05
CA GLY A 27 -0.90 -12.13 -6.75
C GLY A 27 0.41 -12.34 -5.96
N HIS A 28 0.71 -11.47 -5.01
CA HIS A 28 1.83 -11.66 -4.09
C HIS A 28 1.59 -12.90 -3.22
N ARG A 29 2.28 -13.99 -3.57
CA ARG A 29 2.08 -15.33 -2.98
C ARG A 29 0.66 -15.86 -3.19
N HIS A 30 0.20 -15.86 -4.44
CA HIS A 30 -1.16 -16.25 -4.83
C HIS A 30 -1.70 -17.54 -4.16
N ASP A 31 -0.88 -18.59 -4.01
CA ASP A 31 -1.29 -19.85 -3.35
C ASP A 31 -1.57 -19.72 -1.84
N HIS A 32 -1.15 -18.62 -1.22
CA HIS A 32 -1.18 -18.39 0.23
C HIS A 32 -1.81 -17.05 0.61
N THR A 33 -2.31 -16.30 -0.36
CA THR A 33 -2.91 -15.00 -0.10
C THR A 33 -4.28 -15.17 0.54
N LEU A 34 -4.53 -14.45 1.63
CA LEU A 34 -5.85 -14.31 2.24
C LEU A 34 -6.43 -12.92 1.98
N LEU A 35 -5.81 -12.16 1.08
CA LEU A 35 -6.18 -10.78 0.82
C LEU A 35 -7.47 -10.74 -0.03
N PRO A 36 -8.58 -10.16 0.46
CA PRO A 36 -9.77 -9.97 -0.34
C PRO A 36 -9.58 -8.83 -1.35
N GLN A 37 -10.52 -8.67 -2.28
CA GLN A 37 -10.52 -7.54 -3.22
C GLN A 37 -10.60 -6.17 -2.52
N THR A 38 -11.18 -6.13 -1.33
CA THR A 38 -11.26 -4.96 -0.44
C THR A 38 -10.00 -4.74 0.38
N GLY A 39 -9.01 -5.66 0.31
CA GLY A 39 -7.93 -5.75 1.27
C GLY A 39 -7.09 -4.49 1.42
N ILE A 40 -6.86 -3.74 0.33
CA ILE A 40 -6.13 -2.46 0.43
C ILE A 40 -6.91 -1.44 1.26
N ALA A 41 -8.23 -1.30 1.02
CA ALA A 41 -9.07 -0.37 1.77
C ALA A 41 -9.20 -0.79 3.24
N GLU A 42 -9.35 -2.08 3.51
CA GLU A 42 -9.42 -2.62 4.87
C GLU A 42 -8.13 -2.39 5.65
N ILE A 43 -6.97 -2.61 5.02
CA ILE A 43 -5.66 -2.35 5.63
C ILE A 43 -5.48 -0.84 5.85
N ALA A 44 -5.88 0.01 4.90
CA ALA A 44 -5.80 1.45 5.06
C ALA A 44 -6.67 1.95 6.24
N CYS A 45 -7.89 1.41 6.40
CA CYS A 45 -8.74 1.64 7.56
C CYS A 45 -8.08 1.15 8.87
N ALA A 46 -7.50 -0.05 8.87
CA ALA A 46 -6.81 -0.60 10.03
C ALA A 46 -5.61 0.26 10.44
N LEU A 47 -4.79 0.70 9.48
CA LEU A 47 -3.66 1.61 9.74
C LEU A 47 -4.18 2.87 10.44
N ARG A 48 -5.16 3.57 9.86
CA ARG A 48 -5.70 4.82 10.44
C ARG A 48 -6.27 4.67 11.85
N ARG A 49 -6.74 3.48 12.22
CA ARG A 49 -7.23 3.19 13.58
C ARG A 49 -6.12 2.91 14.59
N HIS A 50 -4.94 2.51 14.14
CA HIS A 50 -3.89 1.95 15.00
C HIS A 50 -2.57 2.71 14.96
N VAL A 51 -2.37 3.61 14.01
CA VAL A 51 -1.21 4.53 13.96
C VAL A 51 -1.59 5.89 14.53
N GLU A 52 -0.59 6.64 14.99
CA GLU A 52 -0.82 8.02 15.43
C GLU A 52 -1.25 8.88 14.21
N PRO A 53 -2.44 9.50 14.24
CA PRO A 53 -3.00 10.18 13.07
C PRO A 53 -2.10 11.30 12.51
N GLN A 54 -1.51 12.15 13.35
CA GLN A 54 -0.73 13.30 12.89
C GLN A 54 0.57 12.86 12.22
N ALA A 55 1.26 11.89 12.80
CA ALA A 55 2.48 11.31 12.28
C ALA A 55 2.22 10.58 10.95
N PHE A 56 1.08 9.91 10.81
CA PHE A 56 0.70 9.24 9.58
C PHE A 56 0.42 10.23 8.45
N GLU A 57 -0.37 11.27 8.71
CA GLU A 57 -0.60 12.34 7.73
C GLU A 57 0.69 13.08 7.37
N HIS A 58 1.56 13.34 8.36
CA HIS A 58 2.86 13.95 8.12
C HIS A 58 3.78 13.08 7.25
N ALA A 59 3.75 11.76 7.43
CA ALA A 59 4.49 10.82 6.58
C ALA A 59 3.93 10.80 5.15
N LEU A 60 2.61 10.71 5.00
CA LEU A 60 1.93 10.71 3.69
C LEU A 60 2.16 12.00 2.91
N ALA A 61 2.26 13.15 3.59
CA ALA A 61 2.56 14.44 2.97
C ALA A 61 3.95 14.51 2.31
N LYS A 62 4.89 13.65 2.72
CA LYS A 62 6.24 13.55 2.14
C LYS A 62 6.31 12.60 0.94
N LEU A 63 5.23 11.87 0.65
CA LEU A 63 5.18 10.90 -0.43
C LEU A 63 4.49 11.46 -1.68
N PRO A 64 4.72 10.85 -2.86
CA PRO A 64 4.04 11.25 -4.09
C PRO A 64 2.51 11.21 -3.96
N PRO A 65 1.75 12.01 -4.73
CA PRO A 65 0.28 12.04 -4.67
C PRO A 65 -0.38 10.65 -4.76
N GLY A 66 0.13 9.77 -5.62
CA GLY A 66 -0.39 8.40 -5.75
C GLY A 66 -0.29 7.57 -4.46
N ALA A 67 0.66 7.85 -3.57
CA ALA A 67 0.73 7.19 -2.27
C ALA A 67 -0.40 7.65 -1.33
N ARG A 68 -0.75 8.94 -1.37
CA ARG A 68 -1.89 9.48 -0.61
C ARG A 68 -3.20 8.90 -1.12
N GLU A 69 -3.38 8.83 -2.43
CA GLU A 69 -4.55 8.21 -3.06
C GLU A 69 -4.63 6.71 -2.74
N PHE A 70 -3.50 6.01 -2.73
CA PHE A 70 -3.45 4.60 -2.37
C PHE A 70 -3.94 4.34 -0.94
N TRP A 71 -3.57 5.19 0.02
CA TRP A 71 -3.98 5.03 1.43
C TRP A 71 -5.25 5.80 1.82
N ALA A 72 -5.94 6.41 0.85
CA ALA A 72 -7.24 7.03 1.09
C ALA A 72 -8.33 5.98 1.31
N VAL A 73 -9.21 6.23 2.28
CA VAL A 73 -10.40 5.43 2.63
C VAL A 73 -11.61 6.34 2.77
#